data_AF-A0A2E7FMR8-F1
#
_entry.id   AF-A0A2E7FMR8-F1
#
_cell.length_a   1.000
_cell.length_b   1.000
_cell.length_c   1.000
_cell.angle_alpha   90.00
_cell.angle_beta   90.00
_cell.angle_gamma   90.00
#
_symmetry.space_group_name_H-M   'P 1'
#
loop_
_entity.id
_entity.type
_entity.pdbx_description
1 polymer ?
#
loop_
_entity_poly.entity_id
_entity_poly.type
_entity_poly.pdbx_seq_one_letter_code
_entity_poly.pdbx_strand_id
1 'polypeptide(L)'
;MAWRLDQHVIKGEIQNRIPGKVTGLIWLKGLNQPVELKLKGNCYRDLAGAKLVFENPEPTEGNYTGLDICQEGVVGDITASKKVKIPVDPKTAIGEFVDGKFPYVIGNCLYLEWFSERNGRVLIETTNYRWTVTLPHWSLSENEEIEQRLRNQQAMFDFMDNLANAIEPEDDPLPSSGEMNEFQWEAYLQKSDARSDMLMELFEKYGDDPKCEELVAEAMGWEIESIDYPDEQDELWDEDGLLDEGKSSPNEYLPNHPLISEMMDVTSRIFFETESRKLLNEESSNPWNQLLWHSQLTVSKLIGALEEVAEGVDPEPGFVVATLKRALHLIHMTISTLEAASSLKEEKESWQVDIRKALFSMRESTLNLMQEYRKN
;
A
#
# COMPACT_ATOMS: atom_id res chain seq x y z
N MET A 1 -2.05 4.47 3.33
CA MET A 1 -1.74 4.94 1.97
C MET A 1 -1.42 6.42 1.95
N ALA A 2 -0.13 6.74 1.80
CA ALA A 2 0.38 8.09 1.67
C ALA A 2 0.08 8.71 0.29
N TRP A 3 -0.25 10.00 0.26
CA TRP A 3 -0.36 10.77 -0.98
C TRP A 3 1.03 11.05 -1.55
N ARG A 4 1.37 10.42 -2.67
CA ARG A 4 2.61 10.71 -3.41
C ARG A 4 2.38 11.74 -4.51
N LEU A 5 3.08 12.87 -4.41
CA LEU A 5 2.88 14.01 -5.32
C LEU A 5 4.07 14.27 -6.25
N ASP A 6 5.17 13.53 -6.13
CA ASP A 6 6.46 13.77 -6.80
C ASP A 6 6.37 13.79 -8.34
N GLN A 7 5.51 12.99 -8.97
CA GLN A 7 5.36 13.05 -10.43
C GLN A 7 4.54 14.25 -10.90
N HIS A 8 3.73 14.80 -10.00
CA HIS A 8 2.64 15.72 -10.33
C HIS A 8 2.96 17.20 -10.04
N VAL A 9 3.96 17.47 -9.20
CA VAL A 9 4.38 18.84 -8.94
C VAL A 9 4.93 19.47 -10.21
N ILE A 10 4.49 20.69 -10.53
CA ILE A 10 5.13 21.57 -11.51
C ILE A 10 6.27 22.30 -10.84
N LYS A 11 5.98 22.95 -9.72
CA LYS A 11 6.93 23.70 -8.90
C LYS A 11 6.40 23.85 -7.47
N GLY A 12 7.28 24.18 -6.55
CA GLY A 12 6.89 24.48 -5.18
C GLY A 12 7.84 25.46 -4.51
N GLU A 13 7.32 26.10 -3.47
CA GLU A 13 8.10 26.89 -2.53
C GLU A 13 7.73 26.47 -1.10
N ILE A 14 8.74 26.14 -0.31
CA ILE A 14 8.59 25.77 1.11
C ILE A 14 9.55 26.62 1.92
N GLN A 15 9.10 27.13 3.05
CA GLN A 15 9.90 27.98 3.91
C GLN A 15 9.73 27.62 5.38
N ASN A 16 10.84 27.63 6.10
CA ASN A 16 10.90 27.47 7.55
C ASN A 16 11.60 28.66 8.18
N ARG A 17 11.22 29.87 7.76
CA ARG A 17 11.83 31.14 8.22
C ARG A 17 11.52 31.47 9.68
N ILE A 18 10.43 30.92 10.21
CA ILE A 18 10.02 31.09 11.61
C ILE A 18 10.17 29.72 12.28
N PRO A 19 10.94 29.61 13.38
CA PRO A 19 11.05 28.37 14.13
C PRO A 19 9.67 27.82 14.55
N GLY A 20 9.50 26.51 14.42
CA GLY A 20 8.28 25.78 14.72
C GLY A 20 7.18 25.91 13.66
N LYS A 21 7.42 26.59 12.55
CA LYS A 21 6.44 26.80 11.49
C LYS A 21 7.02 26.60 10.09
N VAL A 22 6.42 25.70 9.34
CA VAL A 22 6.69 25.50 7.91
C VAL A 22 5.47 25.95 7.12
N THR A 23 5.71 26.78 6.10
CA THR A 23 4.66 27.23 5.17
C THR A 23 5.14 27.07 3.75
N GLY A 24 4.22 26.94 2.81
CA GLY A 24 4.59 26.76 1.42
C GLY A 24 3.42 26.74 0.46
N LEU A 25 3.74 26.79 -0.83
CA LEU A 25 2.80 26.65 -1.92
C LEU A 25 3.36 25.62 -2.91
N ILE A 26 2.54 24.66 -3.30
CA ILE A 26 2.91 23.62 -4.29
C ILE A 26 1.91 23.67 -5.43
N TRP A 27 2.40 23.85 -6.65
CA TRP A 27 1.57 23.83 -7.85
C TRP A 27 1.61 22.45 -8.47
N LEU A 28 0.44 21.81 -8.60
CA LEU A 28 0.28 20.49 -9.22
C LEU A 28 -0.31 20.62 -10.62
N LYS A 29 0.10 19.74 -11.53
CA LYS A 29 -0.39 19.73 -12.91
C LYS A 29 -1.82 19.19 -13.00
N GLY A 30 -2.76 20.04 -13.40
CA GLY A 30 -4.19 19.70 -13.45
C GLY A 30 -5.01 20.42 -12.38
N LEU A 31 -4.35 21.07 -11.41
CA LEU A 31 -5.02 21.97 -10.44
C LEU A 31 -4.84 23.43 -10.83
N ASN A 32 -5.95 24.19 -10.74
CA ASN A 32 -5.97 25.63 -11.05
C ASN A 32 -5.47 26.51 -9.89
N GLN A 33 -5.27 25.93 -8.71
CA GLN A 33 -4.79 26.63 -7.52
C GLN A 33 -3.72 25.81 -6.81
N PRO A 34 -2.72 26.45 -6.17
CA PRO A 34 -1.68 25.74 -5.45
C PRO A 34 -2.21 25.13 -4.17
N VAL A 35 -1.62 24.00 -3.78
CA VAL A 35 -1.76 23.41 -2.44
C VAL A 35 -1.00 24.30 -1.46
N GLU A 36 -1.68 24.81 -0.45
CA GLU A 36 -1.13 25.67 0.60
C GLU A 36 -0.74 24.84 1.82
N LEU A 37 0.51 24.97 2.28
CA LEU A 37 1.02 24.28 3.46
C LEU A 37 1.01 25.21 4.67
N LYS A 38 0.44 24.74 5.78
CA LYS A 38 0.46 25.37 7.11
C LYS A 38 0.79 24.31 8.15
N LEU A 39 2.08 24.06 8.35
CA LEU A 39 2.55 22.93 9.14
C LEU A 39 3.25 23.41 10.42
N LYS A 40 3.03 22.69 11.51
CA LYS A 40 3.72 22.86 12.80
C LYS A 40 4.96 21.98 12.84
N GLY A 41 6.12 22.55 13.20
CA GLY A 41 7.41 21.85 13.25
C GLY A 41 8.49 22.56 12.43
N ASN A 42 9.63 21.89 12.24
CA ASN A 42 10.77 22.44 11.52
C ASN A 42 11.29 21.48 10.45
N CYS A 43 11.91 22.04 9.41
CA CYS A 43 12.73 21.26 8.50
C CYS A 43 14.04 20.83 9.16
N TYR A 44 14.75 19.89 8.55
CA TYR A 44 16.11 19.55 8.95
C TYR A 44 17.11 20.69 8.69
N ARG A 45 18.30 20.57 9.27
CA ARG A 45 19.31 21.63 9.36
C ARG A 45 19.68 22.26 8.01
N ASP A 46 19.57 21.50 6.92
CA ASP A 46 19.85 21.96 5.57
C ASP A 46 18.78 22.93 5.00
N LEU A 47 17.55 22.89 5.52
CA LEU A 47 16.44 23.75 5.10
C LEU A 47 15.90 24.65 6.22
N ALA A 48 16.31 24.40 7.47
CA ALA A 48 15.98 25.21 8.64
C ALA A 48 16.33 26.69 8.41
N GLY A 49 15.40 27.60 8.71
CA GLY A 49 15.58 29.04 8.51
C GLY A 49 15.60 29.51 7.06
N ALA A 50 15.52 28.61 6.09
CA ALA A 50 15.63 28.93 4.68
C ALA A 50 14.28 28.88 3.95
N LYS A 51 14.31 29.32 2.69
CA LYS A 51 13.27 29.09 1.70
C LYS A 51 13.85 28.18 0.62
N LEU A 52 13.20 27.05 0.40
CA LEU A 52 13.41 26.13 -0.71
C LEU A 52 12.47 26.51 -1.85
N VAL A 53 12.99 26.58 -3.07
CA VAL A 53 12.21 26.67 -4.31
C VAL A 53 12.63 25.54 -5.21
N PHE A 54 11.68 24.77 -5.72
CA PHE A 54 11.93 23.60 -6.55
C PHE A 54 10.99 23.53 -7.75
N GLU A 55 11.44 22.84 -8.80
CA GLU A 55 10.72 22.67 -10.05
C GLU A 55 10.95 21.26 -10.60
N ASN A 56 9.88 20.62 -11.05
CA ASN A 56 9.91 19.35 -11.74
C ASN A 56 10.11 19.58 -13.24
N PRO A 57 11.14 18.99 -13.88
CA PRO A 57 11.34 19.12 -15.32
C PRO A 57 10.23 18.45 -16.15
N GLU A 58 9.61 17.37 -15.67
CA GLU A 58 8.67 16.54 -16.44
C GLU A 58 7.40 16.21 -15.63
N PRO A 59 6.54 17.20 -15.35
CA PRO A 59 5.32 16.95 -14.57
C PRO A 59 4.27 16.17 -15.36
N THR A 60 3.68 15.16 -14.72
CA THR A 60 2.53 14.39 -15.22
C THR A 60 1.24 14.85 -14.54
N GLU A 61 0.10 14.73 -15.24
CA GLU A 61 -1.19 15.05 -14.65
C GLU A 61 -1.64 13.92 -13.71
N GLY A 62 -2.10 14.27 -12.52
CA GLY A 62 -2.52 13.32 -11.49
C GLY A 62 -4.02 13.34 -11.22
N ASN A 63 -4.51 12.33 -10.48
CA ASN A 63 -5.87 12.33 -9.94
C ASN A 63 -5.87 12.88 -8.52
N TYR A 64 -6.49 14.05 -8.33
CA TYR A 64 -6.55 14.76 -7.04
C TYR A 64 -7.90 14.62 -6.33
N THR A 65 -8.73 13.65 -6.73
CA THR A 65 -10.03 13.42 -6.10
C THR A 65 -9.82 13.05 -4.63
N GLY A 66 -10.25 13.94 -3.73
CA GLY A 66 -10.09 13.76 -2.29
C GLY A 66 -8.88 14.48 -1.67
N LEU A 67 -8.01 15.10 -2.47
CA LEU A 67 -6.91 15.93 -1.96
C LEU A 67 -7.44 17.30 -1.53
N ASP A 68 -7.17 17.69 -0.28
CA ASP A 68 -7.46 19.06 0.19
C ASP A 68 -6.36 20.00 -0.31
N ILE A 69 -6.76 21.22 -0.62
CA ILE A 69 -5.85 22.25 -1.12
C ILE A 69 -5.21 22.98 0.06
N CYS A 70 -5.86 23.02 1.23
CA CYS A 70 -5.27 23.54 2.45
C CYS A 70 -4.74 22.40 3.32
N GLN A 71 -3.42 22.26 3.36
CA GLN A 71 -2.71 21.24 4.15
C GLN A 71 -2.34 21.83 5.51
N GLU A 72 -3.20 21.57 6.50
CA GLU A 72 -2.94 21.87 7.91
C GLU A 72 -2.50 20.60 8.62
N GLY A 73 -1.44 20.69 9.44
CA GLY A 73 -0.94 19.52 10.15
C GLY A 73 0.47 19.70 10.73
N VAL A 74 1.19 18.58 10.82
CA VAL A 74 2.53 18.53 11.43
C VAL A 74 3.59 18.14 10.41
N VAL A 75 4.78 18.70 10.59
CA VAL A 75 5.96 18.40 9.77
C VAL A 75 6.43 16.99 10.11
N GLY A 76 6.59 16.15 9.08
CA GLY A 76 7.39 14.93 9.15
C GLY A 76 8.81 15.27 8.69
N ASP A 77 9.43 14.41 7.89
CA ASP A 77 10.79 14.65 7.42
C ASP A 77 10.83 15.62 6.23
N ILE A 78 11.46 16.78 6.42
CA ILE A 78 11.65 17.77 5.35
C ILE A 78 13.15 18.10 5.22
N THR A 79 13.77 17.61 4.14
CA THR A 79 15.20 17.78 3.84
C THR A 79 15.51 17.67 2.34
N ALA A 80 16.56 18.32 1.89
CA ALA A 80 17.15 18.19 0.56
C ALA A 80 18.46 17.36 0.56
N SER A 81 18.78 16.72 1.69
CA SER A 81 20.06 16.04 1.93
C SER A 81 19.95 14.56 2.29
N LYS A 82 18.75 13.96 2.21
CA LYS A 82 18.56 12.52 2.45
C LYS A 82 19.31 11.72 1.38
N LYS A 83 20.11 10.74 1.82
CA LYS A 83 20.93 9.91 0.94
C LYS A 83 20.11 8.70 0.47
N VAL A 84 20.01 8.52 -0.84
CA VAL A 84 19.29 7.39 -1.45
C VAL A 84 20.14 6.71 -2.52
N LYS A 85 19.88 5.43 -2.76
CA LYS A 85 20.46 4.67 -3.86
C LYS A 85 19.71 5.03 -5.15
N ILE A 86 20.41 5.62 -6.11
CA ILE A 86 19.87 5.99 -7.41
C ILE A 86 20.32 4.95 -8.43
N PRO A 87 19.40 4.17 -9.04
CA PRO A 87 19.76 3.25 -10.11
C PRO A 87 20.41 3.99 -11.28
N VAL A 88 21.47 3.40 -11.84
CA VAL A 88 22.17 3.92 -13.02
C VAL A 88 21.99 2.92 -14.16
N ASP A 89 21.90 3.41 -15.40
CA ASP A 89 21.93 2.51 -16.57
C ASP A 89 23.28 1.76 -16.58
N PRO A 90 23.28 0.41 -16.54
CA PRO A 90 24.49 -0.40 -16.63
C PRO A 90 25.41 -0.04 -17.79
N LYS A 91 24.88 0.49 -18.90
CA LYS A 91 25.66 0.92 -20.07
C LYS A 91 26.46 2.19 -19.85
N THR A 92 26.05 3.02 -18.88
CA THR A 92 26.69 4.30 -18.53
C THR A 92 27.49 4.23 -17.24
N ALA A 93 27.29 3.17 -16.46
CA ALA A 93 27.94 2.97 -15.18
C ALA A 93 29.43 2.61 -15.37
N ILE A 94 30.32 3.33 -14.70
CA ILE A 94 31.77 3.08 -14.73
C ILE A 94 32.14 2.24 -13.51
N GLY A 95 32.55 0.98 -13.70
CA GLY A 95 32.98 0.07 -12.63
C GLY A 95 32.78 -1.41 -12.97
N GLU A 96 33.38 -2.29 -12.18
CA GLU A 96 33.05 -3.73 -12.19
C GLU A 96 31.80 -3.95 -11.31
N PHE A 97 30.73 -4.46 -11.90
CA PHE A 97 29.50 -4.79 -11.18
C PHE A 97 29.38 -6.31 -11.03
N VAL A 98 28.97 -6.74 -9.83
CA VAL A 98 28.69 -8.16 -9.56
C VAL A 98 27.44 -8.55 -10.34
N ASP A 99 27.50 -9.68 -11.04
CA ASP A 99 26.37 -10.23 -11.78
C ASP A 99 25.14 -10.37 -10.86
N GLY A 100 23.99 -9.83 -11.30
CA GLY A 100 22.75 -9.84 -10.53
C GLY A 100 22.48 -8.63 -9.63
N LYS A 101 23.39 -7.65 -9.49
CA LYS A 101 23.12 -6.39 -8.77
C LYS A 101 23.05 -5.19 -9.73
N PHE A 102 21.93 -4.45 -9.70
CA PHE A 102 21.79 -3.22 -10.47
C PHE A 102 22.79 -2.17 -9.97
N PRO A 103 23.54 -1.51 -10.89
CA PRO A 103 24.46 -0.45 -10.51
C PRO A 103 23.70 0.75 -9.95
N TYR A 104 24.20 1.33 -8.86
CA TYR A 104 23.61 2.49 -8.23
C TYR A 104 24.69 3.51 -7.80
N VAL A 105 24.27 4.77 -7.68
CA VAL A 105 25.05 5.83 -7.05
C VAL A 105 24.30 6.38 -5.85
N ILE A 106 25.03 6.79 -4.81
CA ILE A 106 24.42 7.45 -3.66
C ILE A 106 24.29 8.94 -3.97
N GLY A 107 23.06 9.43 -4.03
CA GLY A 107 22.74 10.83 -4.29
C GLY A 107 21.90 11.46 -3.18
N ASN A 108 21.78 12.79 -3.21
CA ASN A 108 20.80 13.49 -2.38
C ASN A 108 19.43 13.40 -3.05
N CYS A 109 18.38 13.09 -2.28
CA CYS A 109 17.00 13.33 -2.69
C CYS A 109 16.41 14.52 -1.94
N LEU A 110 15.48 15.19 -2.62
CA LEU A 110 14.54 16.08 -2.00
C LEU A 110 13.43 15.23 -1.38
N TYR A 111 13.35 15.23 -0.06
CA TYR A 111 12.40 14.47 0.74
C TYR A 111 11.53 15.44 1.53
N LEU A 112 10.24 15.48 1.22
CA LEU A 112 9.26 16.36 1.86
C LEU A 112 8.09 15.50 2.34
N GLU A 113 8.00 15.31 3.65
CA GLU A 113 6.94 14.54 4.31
C GLU A 113 6.21 15.43 5.33
N TRP A 114 4.89 15.32 5.33
CA TRP A 114 4.05 15.90 6.37
C TRP A 114 2.81 15.06 6.61
N PHE A 115 2.21 15.26 7.77
CA PHE A 115 0.97 14.61 8.18
C PHE A 115 -0.14 15.65 8.21
N SER A 116 -1.03 15.55 7.23
CA SER A 116 -2.21 16.39 7.07
C SER A 116 -3.34 15.89 7.93
N GLU A 117 -4.03 16.80 8.62
CA GLU A 117 -5.21 16.46 9.42
C GLU A 117 -6.37 15.91 8.56
N ARG A 118 -6.41 16.24 7.26
CA ARG A 118 -7.49 15.83 6.34
C ARG A 118 -7.10 14.73 5.37
N ASN A 119 -5.84 14.75 4.90
CA ASN A 119 -5.38 13.80 3.88
C ASN A 119 -4.45 12.72 4.42
N GLY A 120 -4.05 12.77 5.69
CA GLY A 120 -3.08 11.86 6.27
C GLY A 120 -1.65 12.15 5.81
N ARG A 121 -0.82 11.12 5.67
CA ARG A 121 0.58 11.24 5.24
C ARG A 121 0.66 11.70 3.77
N VAL A 122 1.45 12.73 3.51
CA VAL A 122 1.74 13.23 2.16
C VAL A 122 3.26 13.26 1.98
N LEU A 123 3.71 12.78 0.82
CA LEU A 123 5.11 12.58 0.51
C LEU A 123 5.47 13.12 -0.88
N ILE A 124 6.58 13.83 -0.95
CA ILE A 124 7.32 14.12 -2.19
C ILE A 124 8.75 13.63 -1.98
N GLU A 125 9.12 12.59 -2.72
CA GLU A 125 10.48 12.06 -2.73
C GLU A 125 11.00 12.04 -4.16
N THR A 126 12.09 12.75 -4.43
CA THR A 126 12.60 12.85 -5.80
C THR A 126 14.08 13.22 -5.85
N THR A 127 14.77 12.72 -6.87
CA THR A 127 16.17 13.02 -7.20
C THR A 127 16.31 13.89 -8.46
N ASN A 128 15.22 14.11 -9.19
CA ASN A 128 15.25 14.70 -10.54
C ASN A 128 14.88 16.19 -10.57
N TYR A 129 14.47 16.75 -9.44
CA TYR A 129 14.05 18.15 -9.37
C TYR A 129 15.23 19.11 -9.42
N ARG A 130 15.00 20.28 -10.03
CA ARG A 130 15.89 21.44 -9.89
C ARG A 130 15.44 22.26 -8.69
N TRP A 131 16.35 22.60 -7.79
CA TRP A 131 16.00 23.38 -6.61
C TRP A 131 17.08 24.35 -6.17
N THR A 132 16.68 25.35 -5.41
CA THR A 132 17.55 26.37 -4.81
C THR A 132 17.10 26.65 -3.38
N VAL A 133 18.07 26.93 -2.50
CA VAL A 133 17.83 27.23 -1.08
C VAL A 133 18.43 28.60 -0.77
N THR A 134 17.66 29.46 -0.12
CA THR A 134 18.14 30.78 0.32
C THR A 134 19.05 30.65 1.54
N LEU A 135 19.81 31.71 1.86
CA LEU A 135 20.51 31.77 3.15
C LEU A 135 19.53 31.63 4.33
N PRO A 136 19.91 30.88 5.36
CA PRO A 136 19.07 30.66 6.54
C PRO A 136 19.00 31.92 7.41
N HIS A 137 17.80 32.24 7.92
CA HIS A 137 17.59 33.33 8.89
C HIS A 137 17.91 32.89 10.33
N TRP A 138 17.87 31.58 10.57
CA TRP A 138 18.21 30.92 11.82
C TRP A 138 18.69 29.51 11.49
N SER A 139 19.41 28.86 12.39
CA SER A 139 19.98 27.53 12.17
C SER A 139 19.58 26.59 13.28
N LEU A 140 19.38 25.33 12.93
CA LEU A 140 19.23 24.23 13.88
C LEU A 140 20.61 23.72 14.31
N SER A 141 20.82 23.57 15.61
CA SER A 141 21.96 22.84 16.15
C SER A 141 21.80 21.33 15.96
N GLU A 142 22.87 20.56 16.13
CA GLU A 142 22.82 19.10 16.00
C GLU A 142 21.90 18.45 17.03
N ASN A 143 21.92 18.93 18.27
CA ASN A 143 21.04 18.43 19.32
C ASN A 143 19.57 18.73 19.01
N GLU A 144 19.26 19.94 18.52
CA GLU A 144 17.91 20.30 18.11
C GLU A 144 17.45 19.49 16.89
N GLU A 145 18.36 19.09 15.99
CA GLU A 145 18.03 18.25 14.83
C GLU A 145 17.68 16.83 15.29
N ILE A 146 18.42 16.28 16.25
CA ILE A 146 18.09 14.98 16.88
C ILE A 146 16.70 15.05 17.53
N GLU A 147 16.41 16.11 18.29
CA GLU A 147 15.08 16.30 18.87
C GLU A 147 13.99 16.45 17.81
N GLN A 148 14.27 17.12 16.69
CA GLN A 148 13.32 17.25 15.59
C GLN A 148 13.07 15.91 14.91
N ARG A 149 14.10 15.08 14.70
CA ARG A 149 13.95 13.70 14.18
C ARG A 149 13.07 12.85 15.08
N LEU A 150 13.29 12.91 16.40
CA LEU A 150 12.44 12.22 17.37
C LEU A 150 10.99 12.73 17.34
N ARG A 151 10.78 14.06 17.22
CA ARG A 151 9.43 14.62 17.07
C ARG A 151 8.74 14.19 15.77
N ASN A 152 9.48 14.09 14.67
CA ASN A 152 8.94 13.62 13.40
C ASN A 152 8.59 12.13 13.43
N GLN A 153 9.39 11.32 14.12
CA GLN A 153 9.10 9.92 14.39
C GLN A 153 7.85 9.77 15.24
N GLN A 154 7.75 10.53 16.34
CA GLN A 154 6.54 10.54 17.17
C GLN A 154 5.31 10.99 16.37
N ALA A 155 5.43 11.99 15.49
CA ALA A 155 4.32 12.41 14.62
C ALA A 155 3.84 11.30 13.68
N MET A 156 4.73 10.41 13.23
CA MET A 156 4.36 9.21 12.49
C MET A 156 3.58 8.23 13.38
N PHE A 157 4.03 8.00 14.61
CA PHE A 157 3.33 7.11 15.56
C PHE A 157 1.96 7.67 15.94
N ASP A 158 1.88 8.96 16.27
CA ASP A 158 0.61 9.64 16.55
C ASP A 158 -0.34 9.56 15.34
N PHE A 159 0.18 9.69 14.11
CA PHE A 159 -0.62 9.50 12.89
C PHE A 159 -1.17 8.08 12.79
N MET A 160 -0.34 7.07 13.08
CA MET A 160 -0.77 5.68 13.07
C MET A 160 -1.78 5.36 14.17
N ASP A 161 -1.58 5.86 15.39
CA ASP A 161 -2.54 5.71 16.49
C ASP A 161 -3.89 6.34 16.16
N ASN A 162 -3.88 7.53 15.55
CA ASN A 162 -5.12 8.17 15.09
C ASN A 162 -5.83 7.34 14.01
N LEU A 163 -5.07 6.71 13.12
CA LEU A 163 -5.61 5.81 12.10
C LEU A 163 -6.18 4.54 12.74
N ALA A 164 -5.48 3.94 13.70
CA ALA A 164 -5.95 2.78 14.46
C ALA A 164 -7.24 3.11 15.24
N ASN A 165 -7.28 4.23 15.97
CA ASN A 165 -8.45 4.67 16.74
C ASN A 165 -9.67 4.99 15.87
N ALA A 166 -9.48 5.50 14.65
CA ALA A 166 -10.57 5.71 13.71
C ALA A 166 -11.24 4.39 13.26
N ILE A 167 -10.50 3.29 13.35
CA ILE A 167 -10.89 1.95 12.87
C ILE A 167 -11.29 1.04 14.05
N GLU A 168 -10.78 1.32 15.24
CA GLU A 168 -11.07 0.67 16.52
C GLU A 168 -11.76 1.66 17.48
N PRO A 169 -13.04 1.99 17.29
CA PRO A 169 -13.78 2.69 18.35
C PRO A 169 -13.79 1.78 19.60
N GLU A 170 -13.37 2.33 20.75
CA GLU A 170 -13.21 1.64 22.06
C GLU A 170 -14.46 0.84 22.53
N ASP A 171 -15.62 1.06 21.90
CA ASP A 171 -16.94 0.60 22.34
C ASP A 171 -17.48 -0.65 21.62
N ASP A 172 -16.69 -1.40 20.83
CA ASP A 172 -17.18 -2.64 20.22
C ASP A 172 -16.67 -3.87 20.99
N PRO A 173 -17.40 -4.36 22.02
CA PRO A 173 -16.98 -5.51 22.80
C PRO A 173 -16.97 -6.74 21.90
N LEU A 174 -15.76 -7.22 21.59
CA LEU A 174 -15.58 -8.60 21.14
C LEU A 174 -16.24 -9.51 22.18
N PRO A 175 -17.14 -10.43 21.77
CA PRO A 175 -17.84 -11.27 22.73
C PRO A 175 -16.83 -12.10 23.52
N SER A 176 -16.91 -12.04 24.84
CA SER A 176 -15.94 -12.67 25.77
C SER A 176 -15.96 -14.21 25.74
N SER A 177 -16.87 -14.83 24.98
CA SER A 177 -16.92 -16.26 24.67
C SER A 177 -18.04 -16.53 23.67
N GLY A 178 -17.72 -16.79 22.40
CA GLY A 178 -18.68 -17.25 21.39
C GLY A 178 -18.22 -17.00 19.94
N GLU A 179 -18.78 -17.77 19.00
CA GLU A 179 -18.64 -17.54 17.55
C GLU A 179 -19.08 -16.11 17.20
N MET A 180 -18.30 -15.42 16.36
CA MET A 180 -18.61 -14.05 15.94
C MET A 180 -19.63 -14.07 14.79
N ASN A 181 -20.56 -13.12 14.79
CA ASN A 181 -21.51 -13.00 13.67
C ASN A 181 -20.85 -12.36 12.42
N GLU A 182 -21.55 -12.41 11.28
CA GLU A 182 -21.05 -11.90 9.99
C GLU A 182 -20.65 -10.41 9.99
N PHE A 183 -21.23 -9.58 10.88
CA PHE A 183 -20.90 -8.16 10.97
C PHE A 183 -19.67 -7.93 11.85
N GLN A 184 -19.53 -8.71 12.92
CA GLN A 184 -18.37 -8.68 13.81
C GLN A 184 -17.11 -9.18 13.09
N TRP A 185 -17.22 -10.27 12.32
CA TRP A 185 -16.13 -10.75 11.48
C TRP A 185 -15.72 -9.75 10.41
N GLU A 186 -16.69 -9.09 9.75
CA GLU A 186 -16.37 -8.04 8.78
C GLU A 186 -15.64 -6.86 9.45
N ALA A 187 -16.12 -6.40 10.61
CA ALA A 187 -15.44 -5.33 11.36
C ALA A 187 -14.01 -5.73 11.78
N TYR A 188 -13.82 -6.98 12.24
CA TYR A 188 -12.52 -7.51 12.57
C TYR A 188 -11.58 -7.59 11.35
N LEU A 189 -12.09 -8.07 10.21
CA LEU A 189 -11.30 -8.15 8.98
C LEU A 189 -10.92 -6.76 8.46
N GLN A 190 -11.80 -5.77 8.57
CA GLN A 190 -11.47 -4.37 8.25
C GLN A 190 -10.37 -3.82 9.15
N LYS A 191 -10.39 -4.15 10.45
CA LYS A 191 -9.29 -3.82 11.38
C LYS A 191 -7.98 -4.48 10.95
N SER A 192 -8.03 -5.76 10.57
CA SER A 192 -6.85 -6.51 10.10
C SER A 192 -6.26 -5.90 8.81
N ASP A 193 -7.11 -5.55 7.83
CA ASP A 193 -6.67 -4.90 6.59
C ASP A 193 -6.00 -3.55 6.90
N ALA A 194 -6.58 -2.75 7.79
CA ALA A 194 -6.02 -1.46 8.18
C ALA A 194 -4.66 -1.57 8.89
N ARG A 195 -4.51 -2.56 9.78
CA ARG A 195 -3.22 -2.85 10.43
C ARG A 195 -2.19 -3.32 9.40
N SER A 196 -2.61 -4.06 8.38
CA SER A 196 -1.73 -4.48 7.28
C SER A 196 -1.28 -3.28 6.43
N ASP A 197 -2.18 -2.33 6.14
CA ASP A 197 -1.85 -1.08 5.45
C ASP A 197 -0.87 -0.22 6.29
N MET A 198 -1.08 -0.15 7.60
CA MET A 198 -0.16 0.51 8.53
C MET A 198 1.23 -0.13 8.51
N LEU A 199 1.30 -1.46 8.55
CA LEU A 199 2.55 -2.20 8.47
C LEU A 199 3.31 -1.89 7.17
N MET A 200 2.60 -1.87 6.04
CA MET A 200 3.19 -1.53 4.74
C MET A 200 3.78 -0.11 4.73
N GLU A 201 3.10 0.87 5.31
CA GLU A 201 3.59 2.25 5.43
C GLU A 201 4.83 2.38 6.32
N LEU A 202 4.89 1.60 7.41
CA LEU A 202 6.06 1.57 8.29
C LEU A 202 7.27 0.96 7.58
N PHE A 203 7.09 -0.15 6.87
CA PHE A 203 8.16 -0.74 6.05
C PHE A 203 8.61 0.17 4.93
N GLU A 204 7.71 0.93 4.32
CA GLU A 204 8.09 1.93 3.32
C GLU A 204 9.00 3.02 3.91
N LYS A 205 8.74 3.45 5.15
CA LYS A 205 9.51 4.49 5.82
C LYS A 205 10.83 3.98 6.41
N TYR A 206 10.79 2.84 7.08
CA TYR A 206 11.87 2.32 7.91
C TYR A 206 12.56 1.07 7.35
N GLY A 207 12.13 0.54 6.20
CA GLY A 207 12.65 -0.73 5.65
C GLY A 207 14.16 -0.75 5.36
N ASP A 208 14.77 0.41 5.13
CA ASP A 208 16.22 0.54 4.96
C ASP A 208 16.98 0.81 6.29
N ASP A 209 16.27 1.01 7.41
CA ASP A 209 16.86 1.29 8.72
C ASP A 209 17.35 -0.01 9.38
N PRO A 210 18.57 -0.07 9.93
CA PRO A 210 19.06 -1.22 10.68
C PRO A 210 18.17 -1.63 11.86
N LYS A 211 17.37 -0.69 12.39
CA LYS A 211 16.42 -0.89 13.50
C LYS A 211 14.98 -1.02 13.02
N CYS A 212 14.74 -1.33 11.74
CA CYS A 212 13.40 -1.43 11.16
C CYS A 212 12.44 -2.25 12.04
N GLU A 213 12.86 -3.43 12.51
CA GLU A 213 12.04 -4.31 13.33
C GLU A 213 11.65 -3.66 14.66
N GLU A 214 12.59 -3.02 15.35
CA GLU A 214 12.33 -2.31 16.60
C GLU A 214 11.31 -1.18 16.41
N LEU A 215 11.49 -0.39 15.34
CA LEU A 215 10.63 0.76 15.04
C LEU A 215 9.22 0.34 14.59
N VAL A 216 9.13 -0.74 13.80
CA VAL A 216 7.85 -1.30 13.36
C VAL A 216 7.11 -1.89 14.56
N ALA A 217 7.79 -2.68 15.40
CA ALA A 217 7.16 -3.28 16.58
C ALA A 217 6.67 -2.21 17.57
N GLU A 218 7.48 -1.20 17.87
CA GLU A 218 7.08 -0.08 18.72
C GLU A 218 5.84 0.65 18.15
N ALA A 219 5.84 0.96 16.85
CA ALA A 219 4.71 1.61 16.18
C ALA A 219 3.44 0.76 16.16
N MET A 220 3.57 -0.56 15.99
CA MET A 220 2.45 -1.50 15.96
C MET A 220 1.97 -1.90 17.37
N GLY A 221 2.63 -1.42 18.42
CA GLY A 221 2.35 -1.81 19.81
C GLY A 221 2.67 -3.27 20.09
N TRP A 222 3.61 -3.86 19.36
CA TRP A 222 4.07 -5.24 19.55
C TRP A 222 5.19 -5.30 20.58
N GLU A 223 5.07 -6.21 21.53
CA GLU A 223 6.18 -6.53 22.42
C GLU A 223 7.17 -7.41 21.65
N ILE A 224 8.42 -6.94 21.51
CA ILE A 224 9.50 -7.75 20.96
C ILE A 224 9.89 -8.75 22.03
N GLU A 225 9.25 -9.91 22.04
CA GLU A 225 9.78 -11.04 22.79
C GLU A 225 11.12 -11.41 22.16
N SER A 226 12.20 -11.34 22.95
CA SER A 226 13.47 -11.94 22.57
C SER A 226 13.27 -13.44 22.53
N ILE A 227 12.88 -13.96 21.36
CA ILE A 227 12.95 -15.38 21.09
C ILE A 227 14.45 -15.69 21.04
N ASP A 228 15.01 -16.12 22.16
CA ASP A 228 16.30 -16.80 22.20
C ASP A 228 16.09 -18.08 21.39
N TYR A 229 16.41 -18.03 20.09
CA TYR A 229 16.62 -19.24 19.32
C TYR A 229 17.78 -19.95 20.02
N PRO A 230 17.56 -21.13 20.63
CA PRO A 230 18.66 -21.87 21.24
C PRO A 230 19.70 -22.09 20.13
N ASP A 231 20.97 -21.75 20.38
CA ASP A 231 22.07 -21.97 19.41
C ASP A 231 22.12 -23.43 18.88
N GLU A 232 21.52 -24.38 19.60
CA GLU A 232 21.36 -25.78 19.19
C GLU A 232 20.31 -26.02 18.07
N GLN A 233 19.52 -25.02 17.67
CA GLN A 233 18.72 -25.10 16.45
C GLN A 233 19.54 -24.77 15.21
N ASP A 234 20.61 -23.98 15.26
CA ASP A 234 21.42 -23.70 14.06
C ASP A 234 22.10 -24.97 13.51
N GLU A 235 22.43 -25.95 14.35
CA GLU A 235 23.01 -27.24 13.91
C GLU A 235 21.97 -28.26 13.38
N LEU A 236 20.66 -27.99 13.52
CA LEU A 236 19.60 -28.78 12.87
C LEU A 236 19.15 -28.19 11.53
N TRP A 237 19.65 -27.00 11.20
CA TRP A 237 19.44 -26.31 9.94
C TRP A 237 20.68 -26.44 9.06
N ASP A 238 21.28 -27.65 9.09
CA ASP A 238 22.13 -28.13 8.00
C ASP A 238 21.44 -27.76 6.68
N GLU A 239 22.15 -26.97 5.89
CA GLU A 239 21.74 -26.33 4.64
C GLU A 239 21.31 -27.33 3.53
N ASP A 240 21.35 -28.64 3.84
CA ASP A 240 20.92 -29.77 3.01
C ASP A 240 19.85 -30.68 3.68
N GLY A 241 19.36 -30.35 4.89
CA GLY A 241 18.53 -31.25 5.73
C GLY A 241 17.13 -30.76 6.12
N LEU A 242 16.87 -29.44 6.08
CA LEU A 242 15.53 -28.86 6.30
C LEU A 242 14.83 -28.38 5.01
N LEU A 243 15.47 -28.64 3.87
CA LEU A 243 14.86 -28.68 2.54
C LEU A 243 14.78 -30.13 2.03
N ASP A 244 14.28 -31.04 2.86
CA ASP A 244 13.23 -31.92 2.33
C ASP A 244 11.96 -31.04 2.37
N GLU A 245 11.87 -29.99 1.53
CA GLU A 245 11.09 -30.10 0.29
C GLU A 245 10.84 -31.57 -0.04
N GLY A 246 10.00 -32.20 0.78
CA GLY A 246 9.44 -33.51 0.54
C GLY A 246 8.62 -33.34 -0.71
N LYS A 247 9.31 -33.40 -1.86
CA LYS A 247 8.91 -32.93 -3.19
C LYS A 247 7.44 -32.57 -3.18
N SER A 248 7.11 -31.35 -2.76
CA SER A 248 5.81 -30.84 -3.09
C SER A 248 5.84 -30.84 -4.60
N SER A 249 5.10 -31.77 -5.19
CA SER A 249 4.87 -31.72 -6.62
C SER A 249 4.46 -30.28 -6.93
N PRO A 250 4.83 -29.70 -8.09
CA PRO A 250 4.42 -28.34 -8.48
C PRO A 250 2.90 -28.07 -8.49
N ASN A 251 2.07 -29.04 -8.10
CA ASN A 251 0.75 -28.76 -7.57
C ASN A 251 0.89 -28.05 -6.23
N GLU A 252 0.98 -26.72 -6.29
CA GLU A 252 0.49 -25.84 -5.22
C GLU A 252 -0.82 -26.41 -4.68
N TYR A 253 -0.89 -26.56 -3.36
CA TYR A 253 -2.12 -26.99 -2.70
C TYR A 253 -3.22 -25.97 -3.01
N LEU A 254 -4.18 -26.38 -3.83
CA LEU A 254 -5.36 -25.58 -4.18
C LEU A 254 -6.58 -26.23 -3.54
N PRO A 255 -7.29 -25.53 -2.64
CA PRO A 255 -8.46 -26.08 -2.00
C PRO A 255 -9.50 -26.50 -3.02
N ASN A 256 -9.94 -27.76 -2.94
CA ASN A 256 -10.86 -28.32 -3.90
C ASN A 256 -12.31 -27.93 -3.57
N HIS A 257 -12.70 -26.71 -3.94
CA HIS A 257 -14.07 -26.23 -3.83
C HIS A 257 -14.64 -25.84 -5.22
N PRO A 258 -15.87 -26.23 -5.58
CA PRO A 258 -16.45 -25.94 -6.89
C PRO A 258 -16.43 -24.46 -7.28
N LEU A 259 -16.73 -23.56 -6.33
CA LEU A 259 -16.69 -22.10 -6.57
C LEU A 259 -15.27 -21.58 -6.83
N ILE A 260 -14.26 -22.12 -6.15
CA ILE A 260 -12.86 -21.73 -6.39
C ILE A 260 -12.48 -22.16 -7.80
N SER A 261 -12.71 -23.42 -8.15
CA SER A 261 -12.39 -23.98 -9.46
C SER A 261 -13.11 -23.25 -10.61
N GLU A 262 -14.40 -22.94 -10.47
CA GLU A 262 -15.16 -22.20 -11.48
C GLU A 262 -14.63 -20.75 -11.62
N MET A 263 -14.26 -20.08 -10.52
CA MET A 263 -13.70 -18.72 -10.60
C MET A 263 -12.29 -18.72 -11.20
N MET A 264 -11.49 -19.74 -10.94
CA MET A 264 -10.18 -19.93 -11.56
C MET A 264 -10.28 -20.16 -13.07
N ASP A 265 -11.26 -20.95 -13.53
CA ASP A 265 -11.53 -21.11 -14.97
C ASP A 265 -11.90 -19.78 -15.62
N VAL A 266 -12.82 -19.03 -14.99
CA VAL A 266 -13.21 -17.69 -15.46
C VAL A 266 -12.00 -16.75 -15.55
N THR A 267 -11.17 -16.72 -14.50
CA THR A 267 -9.96 -15.88 -14.44
C THR A 267 -8.96 -16.27 -15.53
N SER A 268 -8.73 -17.57 -15.74
CA SER A 268 -7.84 -18.08 -16.78
C SER A 268 -8.33 -17.72 -18.19
N ARG A 269 -9.65 -17.78 -18.41
CA ARG A 269 -10.27 -17.33 -19.66
C ARG A 269 -10.13 -15.84 -19.88
N ILE A 270 -10.33 -15.00 -18.84
CA ILE A 270 -10.08 -13.55 -18.92
C ILE A 270 -8.64 -13.29 -19.34
N PHE A 271 -7.67 -13.95 -18.68
CA PHE A 271 -6.25 -13.80 -18.98
C PHE A 271 -5.94 -14.17 -20.44
N PHE A 272 -6.36 -15.37 -20.88
CA PHE A 272 -6.09 -15.83 -22.24
C PHE A 272 -6.72 -14.93 -23.31
N GLU A 273 -7.97 -14.50 -23.13
CA GLU A 273 -8.67 -13.66 -24.10
C GLU A 273 -8.08 -12.25 -24.18
N THR A 274 -7.63 -11.70 -23.04
CA THR A 274 -7.01 -10.36 -22.99
C THR A 274 -5.58 -10.36 -23.51
N GLU A 275 -4.78 -11.38 -23.19
CA GLU A 275 -3.40 -11.53 -23.64
C GLU A 275 -3.31 -11.83 -25.14
N SER A 276 -4.10 -12.79 -25.64
CA SER A 276 -4.13 -13.14 -27.08
C SER A 276 -4.48 -11.95 -27.99
N ARG A 277 -5.20 -10.96 -27.45
CA ARG A 277 -5.58 -9.71 -28.14
C ARG A 277 -4.68 -8.53 -27.81
N LYS A 278 -3.65 -8.71 -26.97
CA LYS A 278 -2.72 -7.67 -26.52
C LYS A 278 -3.44 -6.46 -25.92
N LEU A 279 -4.47 -6.73 -25.10
CA LEU A 279 -5.23 -5.70 -24.40
C LEU A 279 -4.57 -5.25 -23.09
N LEU A 280 -3.62 -6.03 -22.60
CA LEU A 280 -2.84 -5.75 -21.40
C LEU A 280 -1.66 -4.82 -21.74
N ASN A 281 -1.36 -3.88 -20.84
CA ASN A 281 -0.25 -2.94 -20.95
C ASN A 281 0.35 -2.63 -19.56
N GLU A 282 1.34 -1.76 -19.46
CA GLU A 282 1.95 -1.38 -18.17
C GLU A 282 1.14 -0.32 -17.39
N GLU A 283 0.06 0.23 -17.98
CA GLU A 283 -0.74 1.27 -17.33
C GLU A 283 -1.74 0.65 -16.33
N SER A 284 -1.63 1.00 -15.06
CA SER A 284 -2.56 0.54 -14.01
C SER A 284 -4.00 1.06 -14.19
N SER A 285 -4.18 2.15 -14.93
CA SER A 285 -5.48 2.71 -15.28
C SER A 285 -6.19 1.93 -16.39
N ASN A 286 -5.50 1.01 -17.08
CA ASN A 286 -6.10 0.22 -18.14
C ASN A 286 -7.21 -0.69 -17.58
N PRO A 287 -8.45 -0.59 -18.05
CA PRO A 287 -9.57 -1.36 -17.53
C PRO A 287 -9.42 -2.87 -17.76
N TRP A 288 -8.64 -3.32 -18.75
CA TRP A 288 -8.34 -4.75 -18.94
C TRP A 288 -7.39 -5.29 -17.87
N ASN A 289 -6.39 -4.50 -17.46
CA ASN A 289 -5.53 -4.84 -16.32
C ASN A 289 -6.34 -4.90 -15.03
N GLN A 290 -7.24 -3.92 -14.81
CA GLN A 290 -8.13 -3.91 -13.64
C GLN A 290 -9.11 -5.09 -13.64
N LEU A 291 -9.63 -5.48 -14.80
CA LEU A 291 -10.50 -6.64 -14.92
C LEU A 291 -9.79 -7.92 -14.48
N LEU A 292 -8.57 -8.14 -14.98
CA LEU A 292 -7.75 -9.29 -14.61
C LEU A 292 -7.44 -9.27 -13.11
N TRP A 293 -7.02 -8.12 -12.59
CA TRP A 293 -6.73 -7.93 -11.17
C TRP A 293 -7.93 -8.25 -10.27
N HIS A 294 -9.12 -7.70 -10.57
CA HIS A 294 -10.34 -8.00 -9.82
C HIS A 294 -10.71 -9.49 -9.86
N SER A 295 -10.53 -10.15 -11.00
CA SER A 295 -10.80 -11.58 -11.13
C SER A 295 -9.86 -12.45 -10.28
N GLN A 296 -8.56 -12.14 -10.27
CA GLN A 296 -7.57 -12.83 -9.42
C GLN A 296 -7.82 -12.59 -7.93
N LEU A 297 -8.12 -11.36 -7.52
CA LEU A 297 -8.47 -11.06 -6.13
C LEU A 297 -9.73 -11.80 -5.68
N THR A 298 -10.71 -11.98 -6.57
CA THR A 298 -11.92 -12.77 -6.27
C THR A 298 -11.55 -14.21 -5.95
N VAL A 299 -10.66 -14.84 -6.73
CA VAL A 299 -10.16 -16.21 -6.46
C VAL A 299 -9.52 -16.26 -5.07
N SER A 300 -8.62 -15.33 -4.76
CA SER A 300 -7.94 -15.28 -3.45
C SER A 300 -8.93 -15.17 -2.29
N LYS A 301 -9.97 -14.32 -2.38
CA LYS A 301 -10.99 -14.21 -1.34
C LYS A 301 -11.90 -15.45 -1.24
N LEU A 302 -12.17 -16.14 -2.35
CA LEU A 302 -12.90 -17.42 -2.32
C LEU A 302 -12.07 -18.53 -1.66
N ILE A 303 -10.76 -18.60 -1.94
CA ILE A 303 -9.84 -19.52 -1.28
C ILE A 303 -9.87 -19.28 0.23
N GLY A 304 -9.63 -18.05 0.69
CA GLY A 304 -9.65 -17.74 2.12
C GLY A 304 -11.00 -17.95 2.81
N ALA A 305 -12.12 -17.99 2.07
CA ALA A 305 -13.44 -18.28 2.64
C ALA A 305 -13.74 -19.78 2.76
N LEU A 306 -13.13 -20.61 1.91
CA LEU A 306 -13.59 -21.97 1.62
C LEU A 306 -12.49 -23.03 1.74
N GLU A 307 -11.27 -22.65 2.10
CA GLU A 307 -10.15 -23.56 2.33
C GLU A 307 -10.49 -24.59 3.42
N GLU A 308 -10.86 -24.12 4.61
CA GLU A 308 -11.27 -24.98 5.73
C GLU A 308 -12.50 -25.85 5.37
N VAL A 309 -13.44 -25.29 4.61
CA VAL A 309 -14.62 -26.02 4.11
C VAL A 309 -14.21 -27.17 3.17
N ALA A 310 -13.24 -26.92 2.28
CA ALA A 310 -12.74 -27.92 1.34
C ALA A 310 -11.97 -29.05 2.06
N GLU A 311 -11.34 -28.73 3.18
CA GLU A 311 -10.65 -29.69 4.06
C GLU A 311 -11.61 -30.50 4.95
N GLY A 312 -12.89 -30.12 4.98
CA GLY A 312 -13.90 -30.75 5.85
C GLY A 312 -13.77 -30.34 7.32
N VAL A 313 -13.05 -29.25 7.59
CA VAL A 313 -13.11 -28.53 8.87
C VAL A 313 -14.42 -27.75 8.92
N ASP A 314 -15.00 -27.58 10.11
CA ASP A 314 -16.24 -26.81 10.32
C ASP A 314 -15.87 -25.37 10.72
N PRO A 315 -15.74 -24.44 9.77
CA PRO A 315 -15.40 -23.05 10.07
C PRO A 315 -16.57 -22.31 10.72
N GLU A 316 -16.27 -21.22 11.42
CA GLU A 316 -17.32 -20.34 11.95
C GLU A 316 -18.22 -19.81 10.82
N PRO A 317 -19.55 -20.02 10.88
CA PRO A 317 -20.45 -19.59 9.81
C PRO A 317 -20.39 -18.08 9.55
N GLY A 318 -20.19 -17.28 10.61
CA GLY A 318 -20.02 -15.84 10.49
C GLY A 318 -18.78 -15.42 9.70
N PHE A 319 -17.66 -16.15 9.87
CA PHE A 319 -16.42 -15.90 9.14
C PHE A 319 -16.59 -16.19 7.65
N VAL A 320 -17.13 -17.37 7.32
CA VAL A 320 -17.39 -17.79 5.94
C VAL A 320 -18.26 -16.76 5.24
N VAL A 321 -19.36 -16.33 5.88
CA VAL A 321 -20.28 -15.36 5.27
C VAL A 321 -19.65 -13.98 5.11
N ALA A 322 -18.85 -13.51 6.06
CA ALA A 322 -18.11 -12.24 5.93
C ALA A 322 -17.14 -12.28 4.74
N THR A 323 -16.32 -13.32 4.64
CA THR A 323 -15.34 -13.46 3.55
C THR A 323 -16.02 -13.68 2.19
N LEU A 324 -17.14 -14.41 2.14
CA LEU A 324 -17.97 -14.54 0.93
C LEU A 324 -18.62 -13.22 0.51
N LYS A 325 -19.02 -12.34 1.44
CA LYS A 325 -19.49 -10.97 1.08
C LYS A 325 -18.40 -10.18 0.38
N ARG A 326 -17.15 -10.29 0.86
CA ARG A 326 -16.00 -9.63 0.24
C ARG A 326 -15.71 -10.18 -1.16
N ALA A 327 -15.76 -11.50 -1.33
CA ALA A 327 -15.68 -12.13 -2.65
C ALA A 327 -16.82 -11.69 -3.57
N LEU A 328 -18.06 -11.60 -3.07
CA LEU A 328 -19.23 -11.14 -3.80
C LEU A 328 -19.09 -9.69 -4.29
N HIS A 329 -18.54 -8.80 -3.45
CA HIS A 329 -18.23 -7.44 -3.84
C HIS A 329 -17.24 -7.41 -5.01
N LEU A 330 -16.17 -8.22 -4.95
CA LEU A 330 -15.19 -8.33 -6.03
C LEU A 330 -15.79 -8.93 -7.32
N ILE A 331 -16.75 -9.86 -7.22
CA ILE A 331 -17.51 -10.34 -8.37
C ILE A 331 -18.28 -9.19 -9.02
N HIS A 332 -18.95 -8.34 -8.24
CA HIS A 332 -19.68 -7.18 -8.78
C HIS A 332 -18.74 -6.17 -9.42
N MET A 333 -17.56 -5.94 -8.82
CA MET A 333 -16.52 -5.10 -9.40
C MET A 333 -15.99 -5.69 -10.71
N THR A 334 -15.73 -7.00 -10.77
CA THR A 334 -15.30 -7.70 -11.99
C THR A 334 -16.32 -7.55 -13.11
N ILE A 335 -17.62 -7.73 -12.81
CA ILE A 335 -18.70 -7.52 -13.79
C ILE A 335 -18.73 -6.07 -14.28
N SER A 336 -18.64 -5.11 -13.35
CA SER A 336 -18.69 -3.68 -13.67
C SER A 336 -17.50 -3.23 -14.52
N THR A 337 -16.29 -3.71 -14.18
CA THR A 337 -15.07 -3.45 -14.95
C THR A 337 -15.13 -4.11 -16.33
N LEU A 338 -15.68 -5.33 -16.45
CA LEU A 338 -15.90 -5.97 -17.74
C LEU A 338 -16.83 -5.14 -18.62
N GLU A 339 -17.93 -4.61 -18.06
CA GLU A 339 -18.85 -3.73 -18.78
C GLU A 339 -18.19 -2.43 -19.22
N ALA A 340 -17.43 -1.79 -18.32
CA ALA A 340 -16.67 -0.58 -18.62
C ALA A 340 -15.65 -0.82 -19.73
N ALA A 341 -14.84 -1.89 -19.63
CA ALA A 341 -13.86 -2.28 -20.64
C ALA A 341 -14.53 -2.58 -21.99
N SER A 342 -15.68 -3.26 -21.97
CA SER A 342 -16.45 -3.57 -23.18
C SER A 342 -17.03 -2.32 -23.84
N SER A 343 -17.39 -1.29 -23.06
CA SER A 343 -17.93 -0.03 -23.60
C SER A 343 -16.91 0.78 -24.41
N LEU A 344 -15.61 0.51 -24.22
CA LEU A 344 -14.54 1.14 -24.98
C LEU A 344 -14.35 0.53 -26.38
N LYS A 345 -14.98 -0.61 -26.67
CA LYS A 345 -14.96 -1.25 -27.98
C LYS A 345 -16.30 -1.06 -28.68
N GLU A 346 -16.25 -0.75 -29.99
CA GLU A 346 -17.46 -0.59 -30.81
C GLU A 346 -18.20 -1.93 -31.03
N GLU A 347 -17.48 -3.06 -31.03
CA GLU A 347 -18.04 -4.40 -31.18
C GLU A 347 -17.99 -5.19 -29.87
N LYS A 348 -19.15 -5.73 -29.45
CA LYS A 348 -19.25 -6.64 -28.31
C LYS A 348 -18.80 -8.03 -28.73
N GLU A 349 -17.72 -8.50 -28.12
CA GLU A 349 -17.15 -9.82 -28.43
C GLU A 349 -17.91 -10.94 -27.69
N SER A 350 -18.06 -12.11 -28.32
CA SER A 350 -18.84 -13.23 -27.77
C SER A 350 -18.31 -13.73 -26.42
N TRP A 351 -16.99 -13.76 -26.24
CA TRP A 351 -16.36 -14.22 -25.00
C TRP A 351 -16.72 -13.34 -23.81
N GLN A 352 -16.90 -12.02 -24.01
CA GLN A 352 -17.30 -11.10 -22.93
C GLN A 352 -18.69 -11.45 -22.41
N VAL A 353 -19.60 -11.85 -23.30
CA VAL A 353 -20.94 -12.29 -22.92
C VAL A 353 -20.88 -13.61 -22.12
N ASP A 354 -20.02 -14.53 -22.53
CA ASP A 354 -19.88 -15.81 -21.85
C ASP A 354 -19.23 -15.67 -20.47
N ILE A 355 -18.18 -14.85 -20.34
CA ILE A 355 -17.56 -14.52 -19.06
C ILE A 355 -18.55 -13.82 -18.14
N ARG A 356 -19.30 -12.85 -18.67
CA ARG A 356 -20.37 -12.18 -17.91
C ARG A 356 -21.39 -13.17 -17.37
N LYS A 357 -21.86 -14.12 -18.19
CA LYS A 357 -22.81 -15.16 -17.73
C LYS A 357 -22.21 -16.02 -16.62
N ALA A 358 -20.95 -16.43 -16.75
CA ALA A 358 -20.25 -17.21 -15.73
C ALA A 358 -20.13 -16.43 -14.41
N LEU A 359 -19.78 -15.14 -14.46
CA LEU A 359 -19.73 -14.27 -13.28
C LEU A 359 -21.10 -14.10 -12.60
N PHE A 360 -22.20 -14.02 -13.37
CA PHE A 360 -23.55 -14.00 -12.80
C PHE A 360 -23.94 -15.35 -12.17
N SER A 361 -23.55 -16.47 -12.78
CA SER A 361 -23.74 -17.80 -12.19
C SER A 361 -22.99 -17.91 -10.85
N MET A 362 -21.72 -17.54 -10.85
CA MET A 362 -20.88 -17.49 -9.64
C MET A 362 -21.53 -16.64 -8.55
N ARG A 363 -22.01 -15.45 -8.89
CA ARG A 363 -22.71 -14.55 -7.97
C ARG A 363 -23.89 -15.24 -7.28
N GLU A 364 -24.74 -15.94 -8.03
CA GLU A 364 -25.88 -16.66 -7.46
C GLU A 364 -25.42 -17.82 -6.56
N SER A 365 -24.42 -18.59 -6.99
CA SER A 365 -23.89 -19.69 -6.19
C SER A 365 -23.26 -19.21 -4.88
N THR A 366 -22.51 -18.11 -4.90
CA THR A 366 -21.98 -17.44 -3.69
C THR A 366 -23.11 -16.98 -2.77
N LEU A 367 -24.17 -16.37 -3.31
CA LEU A 367 -25.34 -15.93 -2.52
C LEU A 367 -26.09 -17.10 -1.89
N ASN A 368 -26.24 -18.21 -2.60
CA ASN A 368 -26.87 -19.42 -2.07
C ASN A 368 -26.05 -20.00 -0.92
N LEU A 369 -24.73 -20.12 -1.09
CA LEU A 369 -23.83 -20.62 -0.04
C LEU A 369 -23.89 -19.72 1.21
N MET A 370 -23.89 -18.40 1.04
CA MET A 370 -24.09 -17.46 2.15
C MET A 370 -25.43 -17.67 2.87
N GLN A 371 -26.50 -18.03 2.16
CA GLN A 371 -27.80 -18.30 2.80
C GLN A 371 -27.81 -19.62 3.57
N GLU A 372 -27.03 -20.62 3.15
CA GLU A 372 -26.87 -21.89 3.85
C GLU A 372 -26.16 -21.68 5.19
N TYR A 373 -25.02 -20.97 5.19
CA TYR A 373 -24.28 -20.63 6.41
C TYR A 373 -24.98 -19.62 7.33
N ARG A 374 -26.05 -18.95 6.88
CA ARG A 374 -26.89 -18.11 7.75
C ARG A 374 -28.03 -18.87 8.43
N LYS A 375 -28.33 -20.08 7.95
CA LYS A 375 -29.43 -20.92 8.45
C LYS A 375 -28.92 -21.96 9.45
N ASN A 376 -27.70 -22.43 9.23
CA ASN A 376 -26.91 -23.13 10.24
C ASN A 376 -26.46 -22.12 11.29
#